data_AF-A0AAW2BWZ9-F1
#
_entry.id   AF-A0AAW2BWZ9-F1
#
_cell.length_a   1.000
_cell.length_b   1.000
_cell.length_c   1.000
_cell.angle_alpha   90.00
_cell.angle_beta   90.00
_cell.angle_gamma   90.00
#
_symmetry.space_group_name_H-M   'P 1'
#
loop_
_entity.id
_entity.type
_entity.pdbx_description
1 polymer ?
#
loop_
_entity_poly.entity_id
_entity_poly.type
_entity_poly.pdbx_seq_one_letter_code
_entity_poly.pdbx_strand_id
1 'polypeptide(L)' 'MGYYGLKVDIKVSPGSHANEESVNKQLNDKERVAAALENPNLRQLVDECLYSSEL' A
#
# COMPACT_ATOMS: atom_id res chain seq x y z
N MET A 1 2.96 27.98 1.56
CA MET A 1 3.67 26.69 1.69
C MET A 1 2.67 25.58 1.36
N GLY A 2 2.49 25.28 0.08
CA GLY A 2 1.59 24.21 -0.36
C GLY A 2 2.28 22.87 -0.20
N TYR A 3 1.66 21.93 0.50
CA TYR A 3 2.14 20.56 0.58
C TYR A 3 2.05 19.95 -0.82
N TYR A 4 3.19 19.68 -1.45
CA TYR A 4 3.23 18.82 -2.63
C TYR A 4 2.82 17.42 -2.17
N GLY A 5 1.54 17.08 -2.34
CA GLY A 5 1.04 15.75 -2.08
C GLY A 5 1.77 14.77 -2.99
N LEU A 6 2.72 14.02 -2.43
CA LEU A 6 3.44 12.95 -3.11
C LEU A 6 2.40 11.94 -3.62
N LYS A 7 2.24 11.86 -4.94
CA LYS A 7 1.45 10.81 -5.57
C LYS A 7 2.35 9.58 -5.71
N VAL A 8 2.09 8.58 -4.89
CA VAL A 8 2.69 7.25 -5.00
C VAL A 8 1.73 6.39 -5.80
N ASP A 9 2.20 5.85 -6.93
CA ASP A 9 1.46 4.88 -7.77
C ASP A 9 2.12 3.52 -7.57
N ILE A 10 1.33 2.53 -7.13
CA ILE A 10 1.83 1.20 -6.77
C ILE A 10 1.15 0.19 -7.68
N LYS A 11 1.96 -0.62 -8.39
CA LYS A 11 1.48 -1.68 -9.27
C LYS A 11 2.31 -2.93 -9.07
N VAL A 12 1.64 -4.08 -9.09
CA VAL A 12 2.30 -5.39 -9.16
C VAL A 12 2.98 -5.53 -10.52
N SER A 13 4.09 -6.26 -10.56
CA SER A 13 4.81 -6.52 -11.82
C SER A 13 3.92 -7.25 -12.82
N PRO A 14 3.85 -6.77 -14.09
CA PRO A 14 2.96 -7.33 -15.10
C PRO A 14 3.06 -8.84 -15.24
N GLY A 15 1.93 -9.53 -15.12
CA GLY A 15 1.83 -10.98 -15.28
C GLY A 15 2.35 -11.80 -14.10
N SER A 16 2.73 -11.16 -13.00
CA SER A 16 3.20 -11.85 -11.78
C SER A 16 2.05 -12.31 -10.88
N HIS A 17 0.82 -11.86 -11.12
CA HIS A 17 -0.33 -12.19 -10.29
C HIS A 17 -1.61 -12.38 -11.12
N ALA A 18 -2.34 -13.48 -10.87
CA ALA A 18 -3.56 -13.81 -11.62
C ALA A 18 -4.67 -12.75 -11.49
N ASN A 19 -4.67 -11.97 -10.40
CA ASN A 19 -5.63 -10.90 -10.13
C ASN A 19 -4.97 -9.52 -10.04
N GLU A 20 -3.94 -9.29 -10.85
CA GLU A 20 -3.16 -8.04 -10.88
C GLU A 20 -4.03 -6.77 -10.91
N GLU A 21 -5.03 -6.70 -11.79
CA GLU A 21 -5.92 -5.54 -11.90
C GLU A 21 -6.66 -5.23 -10.59
N SER A 22 -7.17 -6.27 -9.93
CA SER A 22 -7.89 -6.13 -8.67
C SER A 22 -6.95 -5.67 -7.56
N VAL A 23 -5.75 -6.25 -7.48
CA VAL A 23 -4.74 -5.85 -6.48
C VAL A 23 -4.28 -4.41 -6.71
N ASN A 24 -3.97 -4.04 -7.96
CA ASN A 24 -3.57 -2.68 -8.31
C ASN A 24 -4.67 -1.67 -7.98
N LYS A 25 -5.94 -1.98 -8.24
CA LYS A 25 -7.06 -1.11 -7.88
C LYS A 25 -7.15 -0.89 -6.38
N GLN A 26 -6.95 -1.95 -5.59
CA GLN A 26 -6.97 -1.85 -4.13
C GLN A 26 -5.82 -1.02 -3.56
N LEU A 27 -4.61 -1.16 -4.12
CA LEU A 27 -3.42 -0.43 -3.67
C LEU A 27 -3.46 1.07 -4.03
N ASN A 28 -4.12 1.43 -5.14
CA ASN A 28 -4.24 2.83 -5.58
C ASN A 28 -5.47 3.56 -5.01
N ASP A 29 -6.33 2.84 -4.28
CA ASP A 29 -7.49 3.43 -3.59
C ASP A 29 -7.05 4.03 -2.25
N LYS A 30 -6.91 5.35 -2.22
CA LYS A 30 -6.41 6.09 -1.04
C LYS A 30 -7.31 5.93 0.18
N GLU A 31 -8.61 5.90 -0.01
CA GLU A 31 -9.56 5.80 1.10
C GLU A 31 -9.55 4.39 1.70
N ARG A 32 -9.47 3.36 0.86
CA ARG A 32 -9.33 1.99 1.33
C ARG A 32 -8.00 1.72 2.01
N VAL A 33 -6.89 2.25 1.47
CA VAL A 33 -5.57 2.12 2.11
C VAL A 33 -5.56 2.85 3.45
N ALA A 34 -6.14 4.06 3.53
CA ALA A 34 -6.27 4.79 4.79
C ALA A 34 -7.07 3.97 5.82
N ALA A 35 -8.25 3.48 5.46
CA ALA A 35 -9.08 2.66 6.34
C ALA A 35 -8.38 1.36 6.79
N ALA A 36 -7.59 0.73 5.91
CA ALA A 36 -6.79 -0.43 6.27
C ALA A 36 -5.70 -0.09 7.29
N LEU A 37 -5.06 1.08 7.18
CA LEU A 37 -4.02 1.54 8.10
C LEU A 37 -4.56 2.05 9.45
N GLU A 38 -5.87 2.32 9.54
CA GLU A 38 -6.56 2.57 10.82
C GLU A 38 -6.84 1.28 11.59
N ASN A 39 -6.79 0.10 10.94
CA ASN A 39 -6.91 -1.18 11.63
C ASN A 39 -5.57 -1.52 12.32
N PRO A 40 -5.54 -1.66 13.65
CA PRO A 40 -4.29 -1.87 14.39
C PRO A 40 -3.55 -3.14 13.99
N ASN A 41 -4.27 -4.21 13.63
CA ASN A 41 -3.64 -5.48 13.22
C ASN A 41 -2.92 -5.34 11.89
N LEU A 42 -3.57 -4.71 10.90
CA LEU A 42 -2.97 -4.47 9.59
C LEU A 42 -1.83 -3.46 9.70
N ARG A 43 -2.00 -2.42 10.52
CA ARG A 43 -0.96 -1.42 10.76
C ARG A 43 0.30 -2.04 11.36
N GLN A 44 0.16 -2.90 12.37
CA GLN A 44 1.29 -3.58 12.99
C GLN A 44 2.00 -4.49 11.98
N LEU A 45 1.26 -5.29 11.21
CA LEU A 45 1.85 -6.15 10.19
C LEU A 45 2.66 -5.36 9.15
N VAL A 46 2.11 -4.22 8.69
CA VAL A 46 2.82 -3.34 7.74
C VAL A 46 4.09 -2.76 8.38
N ASP A 47 4.00 -2.33 9.63
CA ASP A 47 5.13 -1.79 10.39
C ASP A 47 6.25 -2.83 10.55
N GLU A 48 5.92 -4.06 10.96
CA GLU A 48 6.87 -5.18 11.04
C GLU A 48 7.53 -5.48 9.69
N CYS A 49 6.77 -5.44 8.59
CA CYS A 49 7.32 -5.62 7.24
C CYS A 49 8.32 -4.51 6.85
N LEU A 50 8.06 -3.26 7.27
CA LEU A 50 8.94 -2.12 6.98
C LEU A 50 10.23 -2.15 7.80
N TYR A 51 10.16 -2.60 9.06
CA TYR A 51 11.36 -2.76 9.89
C TYR A 51 12.21 -3.97 9.50
N SER A 52 11.59 -5.01 8.93
CA SER A 52 12.32 -6.21 8.47
C SER A 52 13.31 -5.93 7.34
N SER A 53 13.12 -4.86 6.56
CA SER A 53 14.06 -4.46 5.49
C SER A 53 15.33 -3.73 5.95
N GLU A 54 15.49 -3.47 7.27
CA GLU A 54 16.62 -2.71 7.84
C GLU A 54 17.66 -3.62 8.55
N LEU A 55 17.69 -4.94 8.27
CA LEU A 55 18.65 -5.89 8.86
C LEU A 55 19.58 -6.56 7.84
#